data_AF-E9Q9P1-F1
#
_entry.id   AF-E9Q9P1-F1
#
_cell.length_a   1.000
_cell.length_b   1.000
_cell.length_c   1.000
_cell.angle_alpha   90.00
_cell.angle_beta   90.00
_cell.angle_gamma   90.00
#
_symmetry.space_group_name_H-M   'P 1'
#
loop_
_entity.id
_entity.type
_entity.pdbx_description
1 polymer ?
#
loop_
_entity_poly.entity_id
_entity_poly.type
_entity_poly.pdbx_seq_one_letter_code
_entity_poly.pdbx_strand_id
1 'polypeptide(L)'
;MAELGLNEHHQNEVINYMRFARSKRGLRLKTVDSCFQDLKDSRLVEETFTIDEVSEVLNGLQAVVHSEVESELINTAYTNVLLLRQLFSQAEKWYLKLQTDISELENRELLEQVAEFEKAEFVSSSKKSILNPL
;
A
#
# COMPACT_ATOMS: atom_id res chain seq x y z
N MET A 1 9.29 -23.11 9.05
CA MET A 1 9.44 -22.12 10.13
C MET A 1 8.55 -20.94 9.77
N ALA A 2 7.87 -20.32 10.73
CA ALA A 2 7.15 -19.09 10.44
C ALA A 2 8.18 -17.99 10.12
N GLU A 3 8.19 -17.50 8.89
CA GLU A 3 9.21 -16.56 8.39
C GLU A 3 9.18 -15.20 9.12
N LEU A 4 8.06 -14.87 9.78
CA LEU A 4 7.89 -13.65 10.58
C LEU A 4 7.85 -13.91 12.11
N GLY A 5 8.17 -15.12 12.57
CA GLY A 5 8.14 -15.47 14.00
C GLY A 5 6.73 -15.57 14.62
N LEU A 6 5.68 -15.67 13.80
CA LEU A 6 4.28 -15.78 14.23
C LEU A 6 3.80 -17.23 14.25
N ASN A 7 2.68 -17.51 14.92
CA ASN A 7 2.00 -18.79 14.74
C ASN A 7 1.26 -18.84 13.38
N GLU A 8 0.85 -20.02 12.94
CA GLU A 8 0.18 -20.22 11.63
C GLU A 8 -1.08 -19.37 11.46
N HIS A 9 -1.89 -19.25 12.52
CA HIS A 9 -3.12 -18.44 12.47
C HIS A 9 -2.79 -16.96 12.24
N HIS A 10 -1.89 -16.37 13.03
CA HIS A 10 -1.51 -14.98 12.89
C HIS A 10 -0.73 -14.70 11.61
N GLN A 11 0.06 -15.66 11.12
CA GLN A 11 0.71 -15.55 9.82
C GLN A 11 -0.32 -15.46 8.69
N ASN A 12 -1.39 -16.27 8.73
CA ASN A 12 -2.48 -16.17 7.76
C ASN A 12 -3.21 -14.83 7.81
N GLU A 13 -3.47 -14.29 9.00
CA GLU A 13 -4.06 -12.95 9.16
C GLU A 13 -3.16 -11.85 8.57
N VAL A 14 -1.85 -11.91 8.80
CA VAL A 14 -0.88 -10.99 8.21
C VAL A 14 -0.88 -11.09 6.68
N ILE A 15 -0.89 -12.29 6.11
CA ILE A 15 -0.97 -12.50 4.66
C ILE A 15 -2.26 -11.89 4.08
N ASN A 16 -3.40 -12.06 4.76
CA ASN A 16 -4.67 -11.46 4.33
C ASN A 16 -4.59 -9.93 4.32
N TYR A 17 -4.02 -9.33 5.35
CA TYR A 17 -3.77 -7.89 5.38
C TYR A 17 -2.81 -7.44 4.27
N MET A 18 -1.73 -8.18 4.02
CA MET A 18 -0.79 -7.88 2.92
C MET A 18 -1.49 -7.91 1.55
N ARG A 19 -2.38 -8.87 1.28
CA ARG A 19 -3.19 -8.89 0.05
C ARG A 19 -4.06 -7.65 -0.08
N PHE A 20 -4.73 -7.28 1.01
CA PHE A 20 -5.57 -6.09 1.05
C PHE A 20 -4.74 -4.83 0.75
N ALA A 21 -3.62 -4.64 1.43
CA ALA A 21 -2.73 -3.49 1.26
C ALA A 21 -2.16 -3.42 -0.16
N ARG A 22 -1.73 -4.57 -0.72
CA ARG A 22 -1.25 -4.67 -2.10
C ARG A 22 -2.31 -4.31 -3.12
N SER A 23 -3.55 -4.78 -2.94
CA SER A 23 -4.68 -4.44 -3.81
C SER A 23 -4.97 -2.95 -3.79
N LYS A 24 -5.00 -2.34 -2.59
CA LYS A 24 -5.15 -0.88 -2.42
C LYS A 24 -4.04 -0.12 -3.13
N ARG A 25 -2.77 -0.50 -2.91
CA ARG A 25 -1.61 0.08 -3.62
C ARG A 25 -1.79 0.06 -5.13
N GLY A 26 -2.23 -1.08 -5.69
CA GLY A 26 -2.49 -1.21 -7.13
C GLY A 26 -3.58 -0.28 -7.65
N LEU A 27 -4.67 -0.08 -6.88
CA LEU A 27 -5.72 0.88 -7.24
C LEU A 27 -5.20 2.33 -7.23
N ARG A 28 -4.39 2.68 -6.25
CA ARG A 28 -3.86 4.05 -6.10
C ARG A 28 -2.85 4.42 -7.17
N LEU A 29 -1.99 3.48 -7.56
CA LEU A 29 -1.09 3.68 -8.70
C LEU A 29 -1.89 3.96 -9.97
N LYS A 30 -3.00 3.24 -10.21
CA LYS A 30 -3.89 3.54 -11.34
C LYS A 30 -4.52 4.93 -11.24
N THR A 31 -4.91 5.38 -10.04
CA THR A 31 -5.42 6.75 -9.85
C THR A 31 -4.37 7.78 -10.25
N VAL A 32 -3.11 7.59 -9.83
CA VAL A 32 -2.01 8.46 -10.26
C VAL A 32 -1.85 8.42 -11.77
N ASP A 33 -1.79 7.25 -12.40
CA ASP A 33 -1.69 7.12 -13.86
C ASP A 33 -2.84 7.84 -14.58
N SER A 34 -4.06 7.72 -14.07
CA SER A 34 -5.24 8.42 -14.57
C SER A 34 -5.10 9.94 -14.46
N CYS A 35 -4.58 10.49 -13.36
CA CYS A 35 -4.36 11.94 -13.25
C CYS A 35 -3.45 12.48 -14.38
N PHE A 36 -2.39 11.74 -14.73
CA PHE A 36 -1.51 12.10 -15.84
C PHE A 36 -2.21 11.97 -17.19
N GLN A 37 -2.98 10.91 -17.38
CA GLN A 37 -3.70 10.67 -18.63
C GLN A 37 -4.79 11.72 -18.86
N ASP A 38 -5.61 12.00 -17.85
CA ASP A 38 -6.67 13.00 -17.89
C ASP A 38 -6.12 14.39 -18.21
N LEU A 39 -4.95 14.73 -17.67
CA LEU A 39 -4.28 15.99 -18.00
C LEU A 39 -3.77 16.02 -19.44
N LYS A 40 -3.17 14.93 -19.94
CA LYS A 40 -2.75 14.86 -21.35
C LYS A 40 -3.95 15.08 -22.28
N ASP A 41 -5.05 14.40 -21.99
CA ASP A 41 -6.26 14.43 -22.83
C ASP A 41 -7.03 15.75 -22.74
N SER A 42 -6.87 16.52 -21.66
CA SER A 42 -7.63 17.76 -21.43
C SER A 42 -6.84 19.07 -21.53
N ARG A 43 -5.50 19.01 -21.45
CA ARG A 43 -4.63 20.19 -21.41
C ARG A 43 -3.48 20.14 -22.41
N LEU A 44 -2.99 18.96 -22.79
CA LEU A 44 -1.90 18.80 -23.77
C LEU A 44 -2.45 18.42 -25.15
N VAL A 45 -3.39 19.23 -25.66
CA VAL A 45 -4.10 18.97 -26.93
C VAL A 45 -3.60 19.82 -28.11
N GLU A 46 -2.77 20.82 -27.85
CA GLU A 46 -2.25 21.75 -28.85
C GLU A 46 -0.90 21.28 -29.41
N GLU A 47 -0.55 21.73 -30.62
CA GLU A 47 0.71 21.34 -31.28
C GLU A 47 1.92 22.11 -30.74
N THR A 48 1.72 23.29 -30.18
CA THR A 48 2.78 24.17 -29.66
C THR A 48 2.37 24.76 -28.32
N PHE A 49 3.30 24.76 -27.36
CA PHE A 49 3.12 25.39 -26.06
C PHE A 49 4.26 26.35 -25.76
N THR A 50 3.92 27.45 -25.09
CA THR A 50 4.90 28.31 -24.43
C THR A 50 5.42 27.68 -23.15
N ILE A 51 6.57 28.15 -22.67
CA ILE A 51 7.16 27.67 -21.41
C ILE A 51 6.21 27.93 -20.23
N ASP A 52 5.49 29.05 -20.23
CA ASP A 52 4.59 29.43 -19.16
C ASP A 52 3.39 28.48 -19.09
N GLU A 53 2.80 28.13 -20.23
CA GLU A 53 1.69 27.16 -20.30
C GLU A 53 2.13 25.76 -19.84
N VAL A 54 3.30 25.29 -20.29
CA VAL A 54 3.83 24.00 -19.83
C VAL A 54 4.08 24.03 -18.32
N SER A 55 4.61 25.13 -17.79
CA SER A 55 4.87 25.29 -16.37
C SER A 55 3.58 25.27 -15.55
N GLU A 56 2.53 25.96 -16.01
CA GLU A 56 1.22 25.95 -15.36
C GLU A 56 0.59 24.54 -15.36
N VAL A 57 0.67 23.83 -16.50
CA VAL A 57 0.18 22.46 -16.63
C VAL A 57 0.90 21.52 -15.64
N LEU A 58 2.23 21.61 -15.54
CA LEU A 58 3.01 20.80 -14.61
C LEU A 58 2.70 21.13 -13.14
N ASN A 59 2.52 22.41 -12.80
CA ASN A 59 2.13 22.83 -11.45
C ASN A 59 0.75 22.30 -11.07
N GLY A 60 -0.20 22.36 -12.01
CA GLY A 60 -1.53 21.78 -11.83
C GLY A 60 -1.49 20.27 -11.58
N LEU A 61 -0.71 19.55 -12.40
CA LEU A 61 -0.51 18.11 -12.22
C LEU A 61 0.09 17.77 -10.85
N GLN A 62 1.13 18.50 -10.45
CA GLN A 62 1.77 18.31 -9.16
C GLN A 62 0.76 18.49 -8.01
N ALA A 63 -0.08 19.52 -8.06
CA ALA A 63 -1.08 19.77 -7.01
C ALA A 63 -2.08 18.61 -6.88
N VAL A 64 -2.58 18.11 -8.02
CA VAL A 64 -3.52 16.98 -8.05
C VAL A 64 -2.86 15.71 -7.52
N VAL A 65 -1.70 15.35 -8.05
CA VAL A 65 -0.97 14.13 -7.64
C VAL A 65 -0.58 14.19 -6.16
N HIS A 66 -0.12 15.35 -5.68
CA HIS A 66 0.21 15.54 -4.26
C HIS A 66 -1.02 15.30 -3.37
N SER A 67 -2.17 15.86 -3.73
CA SER A 67 -3.42 15.67 -3.00
C SER A 67 -3.84 14.19 -2.94
N GLU A 68 -3.75 13.48 -4.07
CA GLU A 68 -4.08 12.04 -4.12
C GLU A 68 -3.14 11.20 -3.25
N VAL A 69 -1.83 11.49 -3.29
CA VAL A 69 -0.83 10.78 -2.47
C VAL A 69 -1.03 11.08 -0.99
N GLU A 70 -1.22 12.34 -0.60
CA GLU A 70 -1.46 12.75 0.78
C GLU A 70 -2.71 12.06 1.36
N SER A 71 -3.81 12.09 0.60
CA SER A 71 -5.07 11.42 0.95
C SER A 71 -4.86 9.92 1.20
N GLU A 72 -4.06 9.25 0.37
CA GLU A 72 -3.76 7.83 0.56
C GLU A 72 -2.85 7.55 1.77
N LEU A 73 -1.86 8.40 2.02
CA LEU A 73 -0.99 8.26 3.21
C LEU A 73 -1.81 8.39 4.50
N ILE A 74 -2.72 9.36 4.55
CA ILE A 74 -3.67 9.54 5.66
C ILE A 74 -4.57 8.32 5.80
N ASN A 75 -5.14 7.84 4.69
CA ASN A 75 -6.02 6.67 4.70
C ASN A 75 -5.30 5.39 5.16
N THR A 76 -4.02 5.24 4.81
CA THR A 76 -3.16 4.13 5.29
C THR A 76 -2.99 4.21 6.81
N ALA A 77 -2.70 5.39 7.35
CA ALA A 77 -2.59 5.59 8.80
C ALA A 77 -3.90 5.24 9.53
N TYR A 78 -5.05 5.71 9.03
CA TYR A 78 -6.36 5.38 9.59
C TYR A 78 -6.66 3.88 9.54
N THR A 79 -6.34 3.23 8.43
CA THR A 79 -6.53 1.79 8.29
C THR A 79 -5.67 1.02 9.30
N ASN A 80 -4.44 1.45 9.53
CA ASN A 80 -3.55 0.82 10.51
C ASN A 80 -4.04 1.03 11.95
N VAL A 81 -4.57 2.22 12.28
CA VAL A 81 -5.21 2.46 13.58
C VAL A 81 -6.42 1.55 13.78
N LEU A 82 -7.24 1.33 12.74
CA LEU A 82 -8.37 0.40 12.80
C LEU A 82 -7.92 -1.05 12.99
N LEU A 83 -6.82 -1.46 12.37
CA LEU A 83 -6.21 -2.77 12.59
C LEU A 83 -5.74 -2.92 14.04
N LEU A 84 -4.97 -1.96 14.56
CA LEU A 84 -4.49 -1.96 15.94
C LEU A 84 -5.65 -2.01 16.94
N ARG A 85 -6.71 -1.23 16.71
CA ARG A 85 -7.92 -1.28 17.53
C ARG A 85 -8.53 -2.68 17.58
N GLN A 86 -8.63 -3.37 16.43
CA GLN A 86 -9.17 -4.72 16.37
C GLN A 86 -8.30 -5.74 17.13
N LEU A 87 -6.97 -5.62 17.04
CA LEU A 87 -6.03 -6.48 17.76
C LEU A 87 -6.10 -6.23 19.27
N PHE A 88 -6.09 -4.97 19.71
CA PHE A 88 -6.17 -4.61 21.12
C PHE A 88 -7.51 -4.98 21.75
N SER A 89 -8.63 -4.80 21.05
CA SER A 89 -9.94 -5.26 21.55
C SER A 89 -10.02 -6.79 21.73
N GLN A 90 -9.21 -7.57 21.01
CA GLN A 90 -9.11 -9.02 21.24
C GLN A 90 -8.20 -9.32 22.44
N ALA A 91 -7.04 -8.66 22.52
CA ALA A 91 -6.09 -8.82 23.62
C ALA A 91 -6.72 -8.46 24.99
N GLU A 92 -7.51 -7.39 25.03
CA GLU A 92 -8.19 -6.93 26.24
C GLU A 92 -9.18 -7.95 26.81
N LYS A 93 -9.83 -8.76 25.96
CA LYS A 93 -10.72 -9.86 26.41
C LYS A 93 -9.97 -10.91 27.23
N TRP A 94 -8.67 -11.01 27.03
CA TRP A 94 -7.77 -11.93 27.73
C TRP A 94 -6.88 -11.19 28.75
N TYR A 95 -7.18 -9.94 29.06
CA TYR A 95 -6.42 -9.09 29.99
C TYR A 95 -4.94 -8.91 29.61
N LEU A 96 -4.62 -9.04 28.32
CA LEU A 96 -3.27 -8.87 27.80
C LEU A 96 -2.99 -7.38 27.56
N LYS A 97 -1.83 -6.92 28.01
CA LYS A 97 -1.30 -5.57 27.73
C LYS A 97 -0.26 -5.68 26.63
N LEU A 98 -0.69 -5.44 25.39
CA LEU A 98 0.21 -5.39 24.25
C LEU A 98 0.92 -4.03 24.20
N GLN A 99 2.19 -4.04 23.81
CA GLN A 99 2.98 -2.84 23.61
C GLN A 99 3.70 -2.96 22.28
N THR A 100 3.68 -1.88 21.51
CA THR A 100 4.43 -1.76 20.26
C THR A 100 5.65 -0.91 20.52
N ASP A 101 6.82 -1.37 20.08
CA ASP A 101 7.98 -0.51 19.95
C ASP A 101 7.90 0.24 18.62
N ILE A 102 7.62 1.54 18.69
CA ILE A 102 7.46 2.38 17.50
C ILE A 102 8.81 2.58 16.78
N SER A 103 9.93 2.52 17.52
CA SER A 103 11.26 2.74 16.92
C SER A 103 11.64 1.65 15.93
N GLU A 104 11.13 0.42 16.14
CA GLU A 104 11.36 -0.71 15.25
C GLU A 104 10.54 -0.62 13.93
N LEU A 105 9.53 0.25 13.84
CA LEU A 105 8.73 0.40 12.62
C LEU A 105 9.53 1.00 11.45
N GLU A 106 10.61 1.72 11.74
CA GLU A 106 11.53 2.28 10.75
C GLU A 106 12.79 1.42 10.56
N ASN A 107 12.86 0.26 11.23
CA ASN A 107 13.99 -0.65 11.11
C ASN A 107 14.02 -1.25 9.70
N ARG A 108 15.04 -0.85 8.92
CA ARG A 108 15.21 -1.26 7.52
C ARG A 108 15.34 -2.78 7.36
N GLU A 109 16.00 -3.44 8.29
CA GLU A 109 16.17 -4.90 8.24
C GLU A 109 14.84 -5.62 8.42
N LEU A 110 14.03 -5.19 9.40
CA LEU A 110 12.69 -5.76 9.62
C LEU A 110 11.77 -5.49 8.43
N LEU A 111 11.83 -4.28 7.86
CA LEU A 111 11.07 -3.93 6.66
C LEU A 111 11.49 -4.78 5.44
N GLU A 112 12.79 -5.07 5.30
CA GLU A 112 13.30 -5.93 4.23
C GLU A 112 12.84 -7.38 4.40
N GLN A 113 12.89 -7.92 5.61
CA GLN A 113 12.36 -9.27 5.91
C GLN A 113 10.87 -9.38 5.56
N VAL A 114 10.07 -8.36 5.91
CA VAL A 114 8.64 -8.29 5.54
C VAL A 114 8.46 -8.22 4.02
N ALA A 115 9.32 -7.48 3.31
CA ALA A 115 9.26 -7.37 1.85
C ALA A 115 9.66 -8.67 1.15
N GLU A 116 10.64 -9.40 1.66
CA GLU A 116 11.03 -10.73 1.16
C GLU A 116 9.89 -11.74 1.37
N PHE A 117 9.28 -11.74 2.54
CA PHE A 117 8.10 -12.54 2.84
C PHE A 117 6.94 -12.24 1.87
N GLU A 118 6.60 -10.96 1.66
CA GLU A 118 5.57 -10.54 0.70
C GLU A 118 5.87 -11.11 -0.71
N LYS A 119 7.12 -11.01 -1.16
CA LYS A 119 7.54 -11.54 -2.48
C LYS A 119 7.37 -13.06 -2.54
N ALA A 120 7.83 -13.82 -1.54
CA ALA A 120 7.74 -15.27 -1.52
C ALA A 120 6.28 -15.77 -1.59
N GLU A 121 5.39 -15.17 -0.78
CA GLU A 121 3.98 -15.54 -0.72
C GLU A 121 3.23 -15.26 -2.02
N PHE A 122 3.51 -14.13 -2.67
CA PHE A 122 2.75 -13.74 -3.87
C PHE A 122 3.37 -14.21 -5.19
N VAL A 123 4.66 -14.51 -5.25
CA VAL A 123 5.27 -15.18 -6.42
C VAL A 123 4.84 -16.65 -6.49
N SER A 124 4.72 -17.33 -5.34
CA SER A 124 4.26 -18.73 -5.28
C SER A 124 2.78 -18.88 -5.67
N SER A 125 1.96 -17.89 -5.32
CA SER A 125 0.53 -17.84 -5.64
C SER A 125 0.25 -17.73 -7.15
N SER A 126 1.08 -16.99 -7.91
CA SER A 126 1.00 -16.92 -9.38
C SER A 126 1.39 -18.23 -10.07
N LYS A 127 2.20 -19.07 -9.44
CA LYS A 127 2.53 -20.42 -9.97
C LYS A 127 1.42 -21.43 -9.67
N LYS A 128 0.74 -21.34 -8.52
CA LYS A 128 -0.40 -22.20 -8.18
C LYS A 128 -1.63 -21.97 -9.07
N SER A 129 -1.86 -20.76 -9.56
CA SER A 129 -2.95 -20.48 -10.50
C SER A 129 -2.71 -21.04 -11.90
N ILE A 130 -1.46 -21.31 -12.29
CA ILE A 130 -1.10 -21.91 -13.59
C ILE A 130 -1.20 -23.45 -13.55
N LEU A 131 -1.15 -24.06 -12.35
CA LEU A 131 -1.12 -25.51 -12.19
C LEU A 131 -2.48 -26.20 -12.02
N ASN A 132 -3.59 -25.45 -11.97
CA ASN A 132 -4.94 -26.03 -11.94
C ASN A 132 -5.77 -25.65 -13.17
N PRO A 133 -5.57 -26.30 -14.32
CA PRO A 133 -6.62 -26.47 -15.31
C PRO A 133 -7.35 -27.79 -15.01
N LEU A 134 -8.54 -27.71 -14.41
CA LEU A 134 -9.59 -28.73 -14.50
C LEU A 134 -10.94 -28.02 -14.63
#